data_AF-A0A3Q0SS76-F1
#
_entry.id   AF-A0A3Q0SS76-F1
#
_cell.length_a   1.000
_cell.length_b   1.000
_cell.length_c   1.000
_cell.angle_alpha   90.00
_cell.angle_beta   90.00
_cell.angle_gamma   90.00
#
_symmetry.space_group_name_H-M   'P 1'
#
loop_
_entity.id
_entity.type
_entity.pdbx_description
1 polymer ?
#
loop_
_entity_poly.entity_id
_entity_poly.type
_entity_poly.pdbx_seq_one_letter_code
_entity_poly.pdbx_strand_id
1 'polypeptide(L)'
;MELCSTNITLTNLISVDERLLYRPHPENPEVTVLTQEAIITVKGVSLSSYLEAMMARRMSANARKGWDAIEWIIQNSERENVPLCDIY
;
A
#
# COMPACT_ATOMS: atom_id res chain seq x y z
N MET A 1 11.84 3.29 5.19
CA MET A 1 10.60 3.68 5.90
C MET A 1 9.64 2.49 5.89
N GLU A 2 8.87 2.30 6.94
CA GLU A 2 7.86 1.22 7.04
C GLU A 2 6.52 1.81 7.44
N LEU A 3 5.44 1.31 6.83
CA LEU A 3 4.07 1.71 7.09
C LEU A 3 3.21 0.46 7.27
N CYS A 4 2.46 0.43 8.36
CA CYS A 4 1.53 -0.67 8.68
C CYS A 4 0.12 -0.10 8.78
N SER A 5 -0.86 -0.78 8.18
CA SER A 5 -2.26 -0.36 8.17
C SER A 5 -3.19 -1.54 8.42
N THR A 6 -4.21 -1.34 9.26
CA THR A 6 -5.22 -2.36 9.59
C THR A 6 -6.62 -1.77 9.49
N ASN A 7 -7.60 -2.55 9.03
CA ASN A 7 -8.99 -2.09 9.04
C ASN A 7 -9.58 -2.03 10.46
N ILE A 8 -10.21 -0.92 10.82
CA ILE A 8 -10.82 -0.73 12.14
C ILE A 8 -12.26 -1.29 12.17
N THR A 9 -12.98 -1.17 11.06
CA THR A 9 -14.37 -1.63 10.91
C THR A 9 -14.42 -3.03 10.32
N LEU A 10 -15.50 -3.78 10.62
CA LEU A 10 -15.76 -5.13 10.09
C LEU A 10 -14.71 -6.19 10.47
N THR A 11 -13.87 -5.93 11.47
CA THR A 11 -12.83 -6.85 12.00
C THR A 11 -13.39 -8.18 12.52
N ASN A 12 -14.67 -8.21 12.87
CA ASN A 12 -15.40 -9.43 13.26
C ASN A 12 -15.62 -10.39 12.09
N LEU A 13 -15.60 -9.89 10.85
CA LEU A 13 -15.81 -10.66 9.63
C LEU A 13 -14.49 -10.87 8.87
N ILE A 14 -13.74 -9.78 8.66
CA ILE A 14 -12.51 -9.76 7.88
C ILE A 14 -11.51 -8.83 8.57
N SER A 15 -10.31 -9.34 8.84
CA SER A 15 -9.13 -8.57 9.22
C SER A 15 -8.19 -8.46 8.03
N VAL A 16 -7.68 -7.28 7.77
CA VAL A 16 -6.68 -6.97 6.77
C VAL A 16 -5.57 -6.25 7.46
N ASP A 17 -4.38 -6.82 7.39
CA ASP A 17 -3.16 -6.23 7.91
C ASP A 17 -2.21 -6.01 6.74
N GLU A 18 -1.97 -4.75 6.41
CA GLU A 18 -1.15 -4.32 5.28
C GLU A 18 0.17 -3.74 5.78
N ARG A 19 1.26 -4.08 5.10
CA ARG A 19 2.63 -3.63 5.38
C ARG A 19 3.30 -3.14 4.11
N LEU A 20 3.75 -1.90 4.12
CA LEU A 20 4.49 -1.26 3.03
C LEU A 20 5.88 -0.91 3.52
N LEU A 21 6.87 -1.28 2.73
CA LEU A 21 8.27 -1.15 3.09
C LEU A 21 9.05 -0.48 1.96
N TYR A 22 9.56 0.71 2.26
CA TYR A 22 10.35 1.54 1.37
C TYR A 22 11.83 1.39 1.73
N ARG A 23 12.62 0.87 0.80
CA ARG A 23 14.07 0.70 0.95
C ARG A 23 14.81 1.23 -0.28
N PRO A 24 15.99 1.86 -0.13
CA PRO A 24 16.85 2.15 -1.27
C PRO A 24 17.20 0.86 -2.03
N HIS A 25 17.32 0.94 -3.35
CA HIS A 25 17.73 -0.20 -4.15
C HIS A 25 19.19 -0.55 -3.85
N PRO A 26 19.52 -1.84 -3.61
CA PRO A 26 20.85 -2.24 -3.15
C PRO A 26 21.99 -1.89 -4.11
N GLU A 27 21.68 -1.81 -5.42
CA GLU A 27 22.65 -1.51 -6.47
C GLU A 27 22.57 -0.06 -6.98
N ASN A 28 21.46 0.65 -6.73
CA ASN A 28 21.24 2.01 -7.23
C ASN A 28 20.55 2.87 -6.17
N PRO A 29 21.29 3.65 -5.37
CA PRO A 29 20.72 4.45 -4.28
C PRO A 29 19.65 5.47 -4.71
N GLU A 30 19.63 5.87 -6.00
CA GLU A 30 18.64 6.81 -6.55
C GLU A 30 17.26 6.18 -6.77
N VAL A 31 17.16 4.85 -6.69
CA VAL A 31 15.90 4.12 -6.86
C VAL A 31 15.40 3.63 -5.52
N THR A 32 14.11 3.80 -5.25
CA THR A 32 13.45 3.24 -4.07
C THR A 32 12.64 2.00 -4.44
N VAL A 33 12.86 0.90 -3.73
CA VAL A 33 12.07 -0.32 -3.81
C VAL A 33 10.94 -0.24 -2.79
N LEU A 34 9.70 -0.34 -3.28
CA LEU A 34 8.50 -0.51 -2.46
C LEU A 34 8.10 -2.00 -2.44
N THR A 35 8.10 -2.60 -1.26
CA THR A 35 7.52 -3.94 -1.03
C THR A 35 6.20 -3.80 -0.28
N GLN A 36 5.12 -4.32 -0.86
CA GLN A 36 3.78 -4.29 -0.28
C GLN A 36 3.31 -5.71 0.02
N GLU A 37 2.94 -5.96 1.27
CA GLU A 37 2.43 -7.23 1.76
C GLU A 37 1.07 -7.00 2.42
N ALA A 38 0.17 -7.96 2.28
CA ALA A 38 -1.10 -7.92 2.98
C ALA A 38 -1.53 -9.31 3.44
N ILE A 39 -1.96 -9.37 4.69
CA ILE A 39 -2.48 -10.58 5.32
C ILE A 39 -3.99 -10.40 5.46
N ILE A 40 -4.75 -11.30 4.83
CA ILE A 40 -6.21 -11.28 4.87
C ILE A 40 -6.66 -12.46 5.73
N THR A 41 -7.36 -12.17 6.82
CA THR A 41 -7.96 -13.18 7.71
C THR A 41 -9.46 -13.07 7.64
N VAL A 42 -10.13 -14.11 7.16
CA VAL A 42 -11.60 -14.18 7.12
C VAL A 42 -12.09 -15.08 8.26
N LYS A 43 -13.11 -14.62 9.01
CA LYS A 43 -13.62 -15.32 10.20
C LYS A 43 -15.09 -15.73 9.99
N GLY A 44 -15.40 -16.99 10.30
CA GLY A 44 -16.77 -17.43 10.61
C GLY A 44 -17.80 -17.37 9.48
N VAL A 45 -17.40 -17.34 8.19
CA VAL A 45 -18.33 -17.31 7.06
C VAL A 45 -18.03 -18.38 6.00
N SER A 46 -19.10 -18.93 5.41
CA SER A 46 -19.05 -19.96 4.37
C SER A 46 -18.48 -19.48 3.01
N LEU A 47 -18.23 -18.18 2.88
CA LEU A 47 -17.73 -17.51 1.67
C LEU A 47 -16.26 -17.06 1.80
N SER A 48 -15.48 -17.69 2.68
CA SER A 48 -14.09 -17.31 2.98
C SER A 48 -13.24 -17.12 1.73
N SER A 49 -13.23 -18.09 0.81
CA SER A 49 -12.42 -18.03 -0.42
C SER A 49 -12.85 -16.91 -1.38
N TYR A 50 -14.14 -16.60 -1.45
CA TYR A 50 -14.64 -15.50 -2.28
C TYR A 50 -14.20 -14.14 -1.72
N LEU A 51 -14.29 -13.98 -0.40
CA LEU A 51 -13.87 -12.76 0.29
C LEU A 51 -12.35 -12.59 0.20
N GLU A 52 -11.57 -13.66 0.38
CA GLU A 52 -10.12 -13.66 0.16
C GLU A 52 -9.77 -13.21 -1.25
N ALA A 53 -10.39 -13.80 -2.28
CA ALA A 53 -10.16 -13.41 -3.67
C ALA A 53 -10.58 -11.96 -3.96
N MET A 54 -11.70 -11.49 -3.38
CA MET A 54 -12.14 -10.10 -3.49
C MET A 54 -11.11 -9.14 -2.87
N MET A 55 -10.60 -9.46 -1.69
CA MET A 55 -9.64 -8.63 -0.97
C MET A 55 -8.27 -8.63 -1.66
N ALA A 56 -7.81 -9.78 -2.18
CA ALA A 56 -6.60 -9.85 -2.99
C ALA A 56 -6.69 -8.94 -4.24
N ARG A 57 -7.84 -8.96 -4.94
CA ARG A 57 -8.08 -8.06 -6.10
C ARG A 57 -8.07 -6.59 -5.70
N ARG A 58 -8.64 -6.25 -4.54
CA ARG A 58 -8.66 -4.87 -4.02
C ARG A 58 -7.25 -4.39 -3.66
N MET A 59 -6.46 -5.20 -2.96
CA MET A 59 -5.08 -4.85 -2.63
C MET A 59 -4.23 -4.66 -3.88
N SER A 60 -4.33 -5.57 -4.85
CA SER A 60 -3.59 -5.45 -6.12
C SER A 60 -3.97 -4.18 -6.89
N ALA A 61 -5.27 -3.87 -6.97
CA ALA A 61 -5.73 -2.64 -7.61
C ALA A 61 -5.26 -1.38 -6.84
N ASN A 62 -5.21 -1.43 -5.51
CA ASN A 62 -4.75 -0.32 -4.68
C ASN A 62 -3.24 -0.11 -4.78
N ALA A 63 -2.45 -1.18 -4.87
CA ALA A 63 -1.00 -1.09 -5.09
C ALA A 63 -0.67 -0.30 -6.36
N ARG A 64 -1.40 -0.58 -7.46
CA ARG A 64 -1.23 0.15 -8.72
C ARG A 64 -1.59 1.63 -8.58
N LYS A 65 -2.73 1.94 -7.94
CA LYS A 65 -3.15 3.33 -7.70
C LYS A 65 -2.16 4.08 -6.80
N GLY A 66 -1.63 3.42 -5.78
CA GLY A 66 -0.63 3.99 -4.88
C GLY A 66 0.65 4.36 -5.63
N TRP A 67 1.11 3.49 -6.53
CA TRP A 67 2.24 3.80 -7.41
C TRP A 67 1.95 5.00 -8.31
N ASP A 68 0.83 4.98 -9.04
CA ASP A 68 0.47 6.05 -9.97
C ASP A 68 0.36 7.41 -9.24
N ALA A 69 -0.15 7.42 -8.01
CA ALA A 69 -0.26 8.62 -7.18
C ALA A 69 1.11 9.13 -6.69
N ILE A 70 1.99 8.23 -6.25
CA ILE A 70 3.36 8.61 -5.83
C ILE A 70 4.13 9.20 -7.01
N GLU A 71 4.08 8.56 -8.17
CA GLU A 71 4.72 9.03 -9.39
C GLU A 71 4.22 10.43 -9.77
N TRP A 72 2.90 10.65 -9.70
CA TRP A 72 2.31 11.96 -9.95
C TRP A 72 2.80 13.03 -8.97
N ILE A 73 2.90 12.70 -7.67
CA ILE A 73 3.41 13.63 -6.65
C ILE A 73 4.87 13.99 -6.94
N ILE A 74 5.72 13.01 -7.26
CA ILE A 74 7.13 13.25 -7.58
C ILE A 74 7.23 14.23 -8.76
N GLN A 75 6.57 13.91 -9.87
CA GLN A 75 6.60 14.75 -11.09
C GLN A 75 6.10 16.18 -10.84
N ASN A 76 5.02 16.34 -10.07
CA ASN A 76 4.48 17.66 -9.75
C ASN A 76 5.35 18.42 -8.74
N SER A 77 5.95 17.74 -7.75
CA SER A 77 6.85 18.37 -6.77
C SER A 77 8.11 18.93 -7.42
N GLU A 78 8.70 18.18 -8.36
CA GLU A 78 9.85 18.63 -9.15
C GLU A 78 9.52 19.82 -10.05
N ARG A 79 8.29 19.84 -10.60
CA ARG A 79 7.82 20.94 -11.46
C ARG A 79 7.64 22.25 -10.72
N GLU A 80 7.20 22.20 -9.46
CA GLU A 80 6.92 23.39 -8.66
C GLU A 80 8.13 23.90 -7.86
N ASN A 81 9.26 23.15 -7.84
CA ASN A 81 10.46 23.48 -7.07
C ASN A 81 10.18 23.69 -5.57
N VAL A 82 9.09 23.09 -5.08
CA VAL A 82 8.69 23.12 -3.68
C VAL A 82 9.37 21.94 -3.00
N PRO A 83 10.21 22.16 -1.97
CA PRO A 83 10.77 21.06 -1.20
C PRO A 83 9.64 20.19 -0.66
N LEU A 84 9.73 18.86 -0.86
CA LEU A 84 8.76 17.90 -0.31
C LEU A 84 8.57 18.03 1.22
N CYS A 85 9.52 18.68 1.89
CA CYS A 85 9.52 19.05 3.30
C CYS A 85 8.39 20.02 3.69
N ASP A 86 7.92 20.85 2.75
CA ASP A 86 7.00 21.97 3.02
C ASP A 86 5.52 21.60 2.78
N ILE A 87 5.24 20.32 2.48
CA ILE A 87 3.87 19.80 2.24
C ILE A 87 3.21 19.30 3.54
N TYR A 88 3.86 19.45 4.70
CA TYR A 88 3.35 19.05 6.02
C TYR A 88 3.34 20.20 7.03
#